data_AF-A0A3R6NDM5-F1
#
_entry.id   AF-A0A3R6NDM5-F1
#
_cell.length_a   1.000
_cell.length_b   1.000
_cell.length_c   1.000
_cell.angle_alpha   90.00
_cell.angle_beta   90.00
_cell.angle_gamma   90.00
#
_symmetry.space_group_name_H-M   'P 1'
#
loop_
_entity.id
_entity.type
_entity.pdbx_description
1 polymer ?
#
loop_
_entity_poly.entity_id
_entity_poly.type
_entity_poly.pdbx_seq_one_letter_code
_entity_poly.pdbx_strand_id
1 'polypeptide(L)'
;MKYINQDFLQRELSLNGLGYLPFVEWSTSEIVRVNNLSNMCINSTEVFWLFSYIKNNYRSTLSQFCNWYDIENDVLGFPTVQRELRHSIEAYLDLYNLVNYEDYKQVLLYCSNSNKEKRHDIKLGEYKEFLFNNEFTIQSKYNISRLNNKELLVLAKEANSYTHPNVYLDIIKINSNKDELLRNLITTNVYLTNDSYRLFIEGLRTMGADTRLLNGYVNVNGYKYLYQEWYDIKKNEVDKVIEEFFYQPTHIFQNYFYQA
;
A
#
# COMPACT_ATOMS: atom_id res chain seq x y z
N MET A 1 23.85 -6.49 -7.00
CA MET A 1 22.40 -6.81 -7.05
C MET A 1 21.94 -7.30 -5.67
N LYS A 2 22.10 -6.48 -4.62
CA LYS A 2 22.15 -6.94 -3.22
C LYS A 2 20.83 -6.89 -2.44
N TYR A 3 19.75 -6.33 -2.99
CA TYR A 3 18.72 -5.77 -2.11
C TYR A 3 17.26 -6.20 -2.31
N ILE A 4 16.86 -6.73 -3.48
CA ILE A 4 15.54 -7.36 -3.65
C ILE A 4 15.70 -8.59 -4.55
N ASN A 5 15.10 -9.70 -4.12
CA ASN A 5 15.06 -10.95 -4.87
C ASN A 5 14.35 -10.73 -6.23
N GLN A 6 15.05 -10.98 -7.34
CA GLN A 6 14.51 -10.74 -8.70
C GLN A 6 13.41 -11.75 -9.08
N ASP A 7 13.48 -12.99 -8.57
CA ASP A 7 12.41 -13.97 -8.77
C ASP A 7 11.14 -13.55 -8.01
N PHE A 8 11.28 -12.89 -6.86
CA PHE A 8 10.15 -12.24 -6.18
C PHE A 8 9.56 -11.13 -7.04
N LEU A 9 10.38 -10.17 -7.49
CA LEU A 9 9.89 -9.06 -8.33
C LEU A 9 9.24 -9.55 -9.62
N GLN A 10 9.83 -10.54 -10.29
CA GLN A 10 9.27 -11.11 -11.50
C GLN A 10 7.93 -11.80 -11.26
N ARG A 11 7.77 -12.51 -10.13
CA ARG A 11 6.50 -13.14 -9.74
C ARG A 11 5.42 -12.14 -9.33
N GLU A 12 5.78 -11.06 -8.64
CA GLU A 12 4.81 -10.04 -8.22
C GLU A 12 4.40 -9.11 -9.37
N LEU A 13 5.27 -8.91 -10.36
CA LEU A 13 4.97 -8.08 -11.53
C LEU A 13 4.38 -8.87 -12.70
N SER A 14 4.41 -10.20 -12.66
CA SER A 14 3.85 -11.03 -13.73
C SER A 14 2.31 -10.97 -13.74
N LEU A 15 1.72 -11.00 -14.93
CA LEU A 15 0.25 -11.00 -15.08
C LEU A 15 -0.37 -12.40 -14.94
N ASN A 16 0.41 -13.42 -14.58
CA ASN A 16 -0.01 -14.83 -14.60
C ASN A 16 -0.57 -15.34 -13.26
N GLY A 17 -0.84 -14.46 -12.29
CA GLY A 17 -1.49 -14.83 -11.02
C GLY A 17 -0.61 -15.66 -10.07
N LEU A 18 0.70 -15.76 -10.33
CA LEU A 18 1.62 -16.58 -9.53
C LEU A 18 2.11 -15.87 -8.27
N GLY A 19 2.18 -14.54 -8.27
CA GLY A 19 2.50 -13.73 -7.09
C GLY A 19 1.27 -13.33 -6.28
N TYR A 20 1.51 -12.71 -5.14
CA TYR A 20 0.48 -12.16 -4.26
C TYR A 20 -0.28 -10.98 -4.90
N LEU A 21 0.43 -9.98 -5.41
CA LEU A 21 -0.18 -8.82 -6.08
C LEU A 21 -1.01 -9.23 -7.32
N PRO A 22 -0.52 -10.11 -8.22
CA PRO A 22 -1.32 -10.62 -9.34
C PRO A 22 -2.59 -11.36 -8.90
N PHE A 23 -2.54 -12.10 -7.79
CA PHE A 23 -3.73 -12.71 -7.21
C PHE A 23 -4.74 -11.65 -6.75
N VAL A 24 -4.29 -10.62 -6.02
CA VAL A 24 -5.13 -9.51 -5.56
C VAL A 24 -5.78 -8.78 -6.75
N GLU A 25 -5.02 -8.51 -7.81
CA GLU A 25 -5.49 -7.88 -9.04
C GLU A 25 -6.53 -8.73 -9.78
N TRP A 26 -6.26 -10.03 -9.92
CA TRP A 26 -7.19 -10.97 -10.53
C TRP A 26 -8.50 -11.03 -9.74
N SER A 27 -8.43 -11.20 -8.42
CA SER A 27 -9.62 -11.31 -7.58
C SER A 27 -10.46 -10.03 -7.62
N THR A 28 -9.80 -8.87 -7.56
CA THR A 28 -10.47 -7.57 -7.72
C THR A 28 -11.23 -7.50 -9.04
N SER A 29 -10.59 -7.94 -10.13
CA SER A 29 -11.19 -7.92 -11.47
C SER A 29 -12.41 -8.84 -11.54
N GLU A 30 -12.35 -10.02 -10.92
CA GLU A 30 -13.49 -10.94 -10.87
C GLU A 30 -14.65 -10.40 -10.02
N ILE A 31 -14.36 -9.77 -8.87
CA ILE A 31 -15.39 -9.11 -8.05
C ILE A 31 -16.08 -8.01 -8.85
N VAL A 32 -15.31 -7.15 -9.54
CA VAL A 32 -15.87 -6.10 -10.42
C VAL A 32 -16.73 -6.72 -11.51
N ARG A 33 -16.25 -7.78 -12.18
CA ARG A 33 -16.96 -8.45 -13.27
C ARG A 33 -18.31 -9.00 -12.81
N VAL A 34 -18.36 -9.73 -11.68
CA VAL A 34 -19.58 -10.34 -11.15
C VAL A 34 -20.61 -9.29 -10.73
N ASN A 35 -20.16 -8.19 -10.13
CA ASN A 35 -21.05 -7.14 -9.65
C ASN A 35 -21.57 -6.24 -10.79
N ASN A 36 -20.75 -5.98 -11.82
CA ASN A 36 -21.21 -5.27 -13.00
C ASN A 36 -22.35 -6.01 -13.72
N LEU A 37 -22.33 -7.35 -13.74
CA LEU A 37 -23.43 -8.16 -14.26
C LEU A 37 -24.73 -8.00 -13.45
N SER A 38 -24.63 -7.55 -12.19
CA SER A 38 -25.74 -7.28 -11.29
C SER A 38 -26.07 -5.78 -11.19
N ASN A 39 -25.61 -4.96 -12.15
CA ASN A 39 -25.77 -3.50 -12.21
C ASN A 39 -25.14 -2.71 -11.05
N MET A 40 -24.22 -3.30 -10.28
CA MET A 40 -23.47 -2.58 -9.26
C MET A 40 -22.10 -2.17 -9.81
N CYS A 41 -21.91 -0.86 -10.02
CA CYS A 41 -20.72 -0.27 -10.63
C CYS A 41 -19.58 -0.11 -9.59
N ILE A 42 -18.95 -1.22 -9.21
CA ILE A 42 -17.90 -1.26 -8.17
C ILE A 42 -16.75 -0.29 -8.48
N ASN A 43 -16.35 -0.19 -9.74
CA ASN A 43 -15.25 0.66 -10.18
C ASN A 43 -15.50 2.17 -10.06
N SER A 44 -16.73 2.57 -9.72
CA SER A 44 -17.13 3.97 -9.49
C SER A 44 -17.28 4.31 -8.01
N THR A 45 -16.88 3.40 -7.11
CA THR A 45 -17.01 3.59 -5.66
C THR A 45 -15.71 4.13 -5.06
N GLU A 46 -15.82 4.94 -4.02
CA GLU A 46 -14.66 5.51 -3.31
C GLU A 46 -13.80 4.40 -2.67
N VAL A 47 -14.44 3.33 -2.19
CA VAL A 47 -13.77 2.13 -1.67
C VAL A 47 -12.86 1.51 -2.73
N PHE A 48 -13.36 1.33 -3.96
CA PHE A 48 -12.55 0.81 -5.07
C PHE A 48 -11.43 1.77 -5.47
N TRP A 49 -11.68 3.09 -5.50
CA TRP A 49 -10.67 4.09 -5.86
C TRP A 49 -9.53 4.12 -4.85
N LEU A 50 -9.83 4.19 -3.55
CA LEU A 50 -8.81 4.22 -2.50
C LEU A 50 -7.98 2.92 -2.48
N PHE A 51 -8.64 1.76 -2.57
CA PHE A 51 -7.93 0.49 -2.67
C PHE A 51 -7.06 0.40 -3.94
N SER A 52 -7.59 0.77 -5.10
CA SER A 52 -6.85 0.74 -6.36
C SER A 52 -5.64 1.66 -6.32
N TYR A 53 -5.74 2.82 -5.66
CA TYR A 53 -4.63 3.73 -5.47
C TYR A 53 -3.49 3.09 -4.67
N ILE A 54 -3.80 2.45 -3.54
CA ILE A 54 -2.81 1.74 -2.69
C ILE A 54 -2.14 0.60 -3.46
N LYS A 55 -2.95 -0.26 -4.08
CA LYS A 55 -2.48 -1.41 -4.86
C LYS A 55 -1.59 -0.98 -6.03
N ASN A 56 -1.97 0.06 -6.77
CA ASN A 56 -1.20 0.54 -7.91
C ASN A 56 0.12 1.19 -7.48
N ASN A 57 0.15 1.89 -6.34
CA ASN A 57 1.40 2.40 -5.77
C ASN A 57 2.34 1.25 -5.40
N TYR A 58 1.83 0.15 -4.83
CA TYR A 58 2.67 -1.03 -4.57
C TYR A 58 3.26 -1.60 -5.86
N ARG A 59 2.45 -1.74 -6.92
CA ARG A 59 2.94 -2.17 -8.25
C ARG A 59 4.01 -1.22 -8.80
N SER A 60 3.80 0.10 -8.68
CA SER A 60 4.76 1.13 -9.09
C SER A 60 6.08 0.99 -8.33
N THR A 61 6.00 0.85 -7.01
CA THR A 61 7.15 0.63 -6.12
C THR A 61 7.94 -0.61 -6.54
N LEU A 62 7.29 -1.76 -6.74
CA LEU A 62 7.98 -2.97 -7.20
C LEU A 62 8.59 -2.80 -8.60
N SER A 63 7.89 -2.12 -9.51
CA SER A 63 8.37 -1.88 -10.88
C SER A 63 9.61 -1.00 -10.90
N GLN A 64 9.72 -0.03 -9.99
CA GLN A 64 10.94 0.77 -9.84
C GLN A 64 12.14 -0.14 -9.56
N PHE A 65 12.00 -1.18 -8.74
CA PHE A 65 13.10 -2.09 -8.44
C PHE A 65 13.36 -3.17 -9.51
N CYS A 66 12.59 -3.19 -10.60
CA CYS A 66 12.74 -4.15 -11.68
C CYS A 66 13.81 -3.70 -12.70
N ASN A 67 14.89 -4.48 -12.82
CA ASN A 67 15.93 -4.49 -13.87
C ASN A 67 16.75 -3.22 -14.18
N TRP A 68 16.48 -2.03 -13.63
CA TRP A 68 17.20 -0.82 -14.04
C TRP A 68 17.48 0.22 -12.94
N TYR A 69 16.96 0.01 -11.73
CA TYR A 69 17.21 0.94 -10.63
C TYR A 69 18.54 0.61 -9.96
N ASP A 70 19.48 1.53 -10.12
CA ASP A 70 20.76 1.45 -9.46
C ASP A 70 20.60 1.83 -7.99
N ILE A 71 20.21 0.83 -7.19
CA ILE A 71 20.05 0.98 -5.75
C ILE A 71 21.35 1.50 -5.15
N GLU A 72 22.53 1.06 -5.58
CA GLU A 72 23.81 1.50 -5.01
C GLU A 72 24.02 3.00 -5.20
N ASN A 73 23.73 3.51 -6.40
CA ASN A 73 23.88 4.92 -6.75
C ASN A 73 22.73 5.84 -6.30
N ASP A 74 21.67 5.29 -5.70
CA ASP A 74 20.60 6.10 -5.10
C ASP A 74 21.06 6.80 -3.81
N VAL A 75 21.49 8.06 -3.90
CA VAL A 75 21.97 8.81 -2.73
C VAL A 75 20.85 9.45 -1.90
N LEU A 76 19.60 9.36 -2.36
CA LEU A 76 18.45 10.06 -1.78
C LEU A 76 17.52 9.14 -0.99
N GLY A 77 17.81 7.85 -0.89
CA GLY A 77 17.00 6.89 -0.14
C GLY A 77 15.65 6.58 -0.80
N PHE A 78 15.59 6.35 -2.10
CA PHE A 78 14.36 5.98 -2.80
C PHE A 78 13.24 7.05 -2.69
N PRO A 79 13.51 8.32 -3.08
CA PRO A 79 12.61 9.45 -2.84
C PRO A 79 11.22 9.26 -3.48
N THR A 80 11.14 8.61 -4.64
CA THR A 80 9.86 8.32 -5.31
C THR A 80 9.05 7.29 -4.52
N VAL A 81 9.68 6.18 -4.10
CA VAL A 81 9.03 5.14 -3.29
C VAL A 81 8.56 5.69 -1.95
N GLN A 82 9.36 6.52 -1.29
CA GLN A 82 8.95 7.17 -0.04
C GLN A 82 7.73 8.09 -0.25
N ARG A 83 7.72 8.90 -1.31
CA ARG A 83 6.58 9.75 -1.65
C ARG A 83 5.31 8.93 -1.91
N GLU A 84 5.41 7.88 -2.71
CA GLU A 84 4.29 6.97 -2.99
C GLU A 84 3.80 6.30 -1.71
N LEU A 85 4.71 5.84 -0.84
CA LEU A 85 4.36 5.24 0.45
C LEU A 85 3.56 6.20 1.32
N ARG A 86 3.97 7.48 1.43
CA ARG A 86 3.20 8.50 2.17
C ARG A 86 1.76 8.58 1.64
N HIS A 87 1.59 8.64 0.33
CA HIS A 87 0.25 8.71 -0.26
C HIS A 87 -0.55 7.43 -0.05
N SER A 88 0.09 6.25 -0.11
CA SER A 88 -0.55 4.97 0.20
C SER A 88 -1.01 4.89 1.66
N ILE A 89 -0.22 5.39 2.61
CA ILE A 89 -0.62 5.44 4.04
C ILE A 89 -1.82 6.36 4.22
N GLU A 90 -1.83 7.52 3.57
CA GLU A 90 -2.95 8.45 3.64
C GLU A 90 -4.23 7.84 3.04
N ALA A 91 -4.14 7.24 1.85
CA ALA A 91 -5.26 6.55 1.22
C ALA A 91 -5.75 5.35 2.04
N TYR A 92 -4.85 4.63 2.71
CA TYR A 92 -5.21 3.54 3.61
C TYR A 92 -6.00 4.02 4.82
N LEU A 93 -5.58 5.12 5.45
CA LEU A 93 -6.34 5.73 6.55
C LEU A 93 -7.73 6.18 6.10
N ASP A 94 -7.82 6.78 4.91
CA ASP A 94 -9.09 7.15 4.31
C ASP A 94 -9.98 5.93 4.04
N LEU A 95 -9.42 4.85 3.50
CA LEU A 95 -10.15 3.61 3.24
C LEU A 95 -10.63 2.96 4.55
N TYR A 96 -9.75 2.87 5.54
CA TYR A 96 -10.09 2.32 6.86
C TYR A 96 -11.25 3.10 7.47
N ASN A 97 -11.14 4.42 7.52
CA ASN A 97 -12.19 5.26 8.11
C ASN A 97 -13.50 5.19 7.32
N LEU A 98 -13.44 5.15 5.98
CA LEU A 98 -14.62 5.02 5.12
C LEU A 98 -15.37 3.71 5.35
N VAL A 99 -14.65 2.62 5.60
CA VAL A 99 -15.25 1.30 5.86
C VAL A 99 -15.82 1.20 7.27
N ASN A 100 -15.18 1.83 8.26
CA ASN A 100 -15.57 1.69 9.67
C ASN A 100 -16.55 2.77 10.17
N TYR A 101 -16.65 3.91 9.49
CA TYR A 101 -17.49 5.02 9.93
C TYR A 101 -18.37 5.54 8.79
N GLU A 102 -19.69 5.43 8.97
CA GLU A 102 -20.70 5.76 7.96
C GLU A 102 -20.61 7.20 7.45
N ASP A 103 -20.38 8.15 8.36
CA ASP A 103 -20.32 9.59 8.05
C ASP A 103 -18.97 10.05 7.49
N TYR A 104 -17.95 9.19 7.40
CA TYR A 104 -16.61 9.59 6.93
C TYR A 104 -16.60 10.08 5.48
N LYS A 105 -17.62 9.74 4.68
CA LYS A 105 -17.81 10.31 3.34
C LYS A 105 -17.83 11.85 3.34
N GLN A 106 -18.29 12.48 4.42
CA GLN A 106 -18.28 13.94 4.58
C GLN A 106 -16.84 14.49 4.64
N VAL A 107 -15.92 13.76 5.29
CA VAL A 107 -14.49 14.10 5.35
C VAL A 107 -13.86 14.01 3.95
N LEU A 108 -14.16 12.96 3.19
CA LEU A 108 -13.69 12.81 1.82
C LEU A 108 -14.21 13.93 0.91
N LEU A 109 -15.51 14.25 1.02
CA LEU A 109 -16.12 15.35 0.28
C LEU A 109 -15.44 16.68 0.60
N TYR A 110 -15.18 16.95 1.89
CA TYR A 110 -14.48 18.15 2.33
C TYR A 110 -13.07 18.26 1.75
N CYS A 111 -12.30 17.17 1.80
CA CYS A 111 -10.95 17.11 1.24
C CYS A 111 -10.94 17.29 -0.29
N SER A 112 -11.94 16.74 -0.99
CA SER A 112 -12.02 16.78 -2.46
C SER A 112 -12.34 18.17 -3.04
N ASN A 113 -12.99 19.04 -2.25
CA ASN A 113 -13.47 20.31 -2.74
C ASN A 113 -12.30 21.31 -2.82
N SER A 114 -11.85 21.67 -4.02
CA SER A 114 -10.76 22.65 -4.19
C SER A 114 -11.21 24.09 -3.90
N ASN A 115 -12.51 24.35 -3.87
CA ASN A 115 -13.07 25.64 -3.51
C ASN A 115 -13.26 25.72 -1.98
N LYS A 116 -12.38 26.49 -1.33
CA LYS A 116 -12.38 26.67 0.14
C LYS A 116 -13.68 27.26 0.68
N GLU A 117 -14.37 28.12 -0.06
CA GLU A 117 -15.65 28.69 0.38
C GLU A 117 -16.73 27.62 0.44
N LYS A 118 -16.82 26.78 -0.59
CA LYS A 118 -17.77 25.66 -0.67
C LYS A 118 -17.46 24.53 0.31
N ARG A 119 -16.26 24.48 0.88
CA ARG A 119 -15.93 23.52 1.96
C ARG A 119 -16.70 23.80 3.24
N HIS A 120 -16.98 25.07 3.54
CA HIS A 120 -17.66 25.47 4.77
C HIS A 120 -19.13 25.01 4.82
N ASP A 121 -19.73 24.73 3.66
CA ASP A 121 -21.10 24.21 3.55
C ASP A 121 -21.19 22.71 3.87
N ILE A 122 -20.07 22.00 3.87
CA ILE A 122 -20.02 20.57 4.18
C ILE A 122 -20.11 20.41 5.69
N LYS A 123 -21.19 19.76 6.14
CA LYS A 123 -21.34 19.36 7.54
C LYS A 123 -20.30 18.28 7.82
N LEU A 124 -19.43 18.53 8.79
CA LEU A 124 -18.39 17.58 9.21
C LEU A 124 -18.76 16.84 10.51
N GLY A 125 -19.83 17.25 11.19
CA GLY A 125 -20.24 16.68 12.47
C GLY A 125 -19.10 16.68 13.50
N GLU A 126 -18.91 15.52 14.16
CA GLU A 126 -17.83 15.29 15.12
C GLU A 126 -16.43 15.43 14.48
N TYR A 127 -16.28 15.14 13.18
CA TYR A 127 -14.97 15.16 12.54
C TYR A 127 -14.31 16.54 12.48
N LYS A 128 -15.08 17.61 12.70
CA LYS A 128 -14.56 18.99 12.76
C LYS A 128 -13.44 19.13 13.80
N GLU A 129 -13.48 18.36 14.90
CA GLU A 129 -12.47 18.44 15.96
C GLU A 129 -11.07 18.01 15.51
N PHE A 130 -10.96 17.19 14.45
CA PHE A 130 -9.69 16.69 13.94
C PHE A 130 -9.03 17.63 12.93
N LEU A 131 -9.67 18.74 12.55
CA LEU A 131 -9.09 19.70 11.62
C LEU A 131 -7.85 20.38 12.22
N PHE A 132 -6.78 20.42 11.43
CA PHE A 132 -5.60 21.22 11.73
C PHE A 132 -5.47 22.30 10.67
N ASN A 133 -5.54 23.58 11.06
CA ASN A 133 -5.53 24.72 10.13
C ASN A 133 -6.55 24.59 8.98
N ASN A 134 -7.78 24.13 9.30
CA ASN A 134 -8.87 23.87 8.35
C ASN A 134 -8.60 22.75 7.33
N GLU A 135 -7.61 21.89 7.56
CA GLU A 135 -7.30 20.75 6.71
C GLU A 135 -7.31 19.44 7.53
N PHE A 136 -7.67 18.33 6.87
CA PHE A 136 -7.47 16.99 7.43
C PHE A 136 -6.09 16.49 7.02
N THR A 137 -5.16 16.51 7.97
CA THR A 137 -3.80 15.98 7.77
C THR A 137 -3.78 14.45 7.92
N ILE A 138 -2.67 13.79 7.56
CA ILE A 138 -2.45 12.37 7.90
C ILE A 138 -2.62 12.12 9.40
N GLN A 139 -2.14 13.02 10.26
CA GLN A 139 -2.35 12.91 11.70
C GLN A 139 -3.83 12.98 12.06
N SER A 140 -4.59 13.87 11.44
CA SER A 140 -6.04 13.99 11.63
C SER A 140 -6.75 12.68 11.26
N LYS A 141 -6.44 12.12 10.08
CA LYS A 141 -7.01 10.86 9.58
C LYS A 141 -6.64 9.66 10.46
N TYR A 142 -5.42 9.63 10.98
CA TYR A 142 -4.97 8.62 11.96
C TYR A 142 -5.71 8.75 13.30
N ASN A 143 -5.95 9.98 13.77
CA ASN A 143 -6.69 10.19 15.01
C ASN A 143 -8.15 9.75 14.86
N ILE A 144 -8.77 9.97 13.70
CA ILE A 144 -10.11 9.47 13.38
C ILE A 144 -10.12 7.93 13.37
N SER A 145 -9.10 7.29 12.80
CA SER A 145 -9.06 5.83 12.68
C SER A 145 -8.92 5.11 14.02
N ARG A 146 -8.37 5.77 15.04
CA ARG A 146 -8.08 5.18 16.36
C ARG A 146 -7.23 3.91 16.27
N LEU A 147 -6.48 3.75 15.17
CA LEU A 147 -5.60 2.60 14.95
C LEU A 147 -4.48 2.58 15.98
N ASN A 148 -4.26 1.43 16.63
CA ASN A 148 -3.08 1.23 17.49
C ASN A 148 -1.83 0.84 16.69
N ASN A 149 -1.59 1.49 15.55
CA ASN A 149 -0.41 1.29 14.70
C ASN A 149 0.34 2.61 14.52
N LYS A 150 1.11 3.00 15.54
CA LYS A 150 1.88 4.26 15.54
C LYS A 150 3.00 4.26 14.49
N GLU A 151 3.48 3.09 14.07
CA GLU A 151 4.56 2.94 13.10
C GLU A 151 4.18 3.52 11.74
N LEU A 152 2.94 3.31 11.27
CA LEU A 152 2.43 3.93 10.04
C LEU A 152 2.52 5.46 10.07
N LEU A 153 2.20 6.06 11.20
CA LEU A 153 2.25 7.52 11.37
C LEU A 153 3.69 8.04 11.38
N VAL A 154 4.61 7.31 12.01
CA VAL A 154 6.04 7.63 12.00
C VAL A 154 6.58 7.59 10.58
N LEU A 155 6.33 6.49 9.85
CA LEU A 155 6.78 6.30 8.47
C LEU A 155 6.20 7.38 7.54
N ALA A 156 4.92 7.72 7.68
CA ALA A 156 4.32 8.79 6.89
C ALA A 156 4.96 10.16 7.14
N LYS A 157 5.35 10.45 8.39
CA LYS A 157 6.05 11.70 8.75
C LYS A 157 7.48 11.73 8.21
N GLU A 158 8.21 10.62 8.30
CA GLU A 158 9.56 10.50 7.75
C GLU A 158 9.56 10.67 6.23
N ALA A 159 8.62 9.98 5.55
CA ALA A 159 8.41 10.08 4.12
C ALA A 159 7.95 11.48 3.64
N ASN A 160 7.38 12.30 4.53
CA ASN A 160 6.94 13.65 4.19
C ASN A 160 8.10 14.57 3.76
N SER A 161 9.33 14.27 4.18
CA SER A 161 10.51 15.02 3.72
C SER A 161 10.83 14.81 2.23
N TYR A 162 10.18 13.85 1.56
CA TYR A 162 10.38 13.49 0.16
C TYR A 162 9.22 13.91 -0.77
N THR A 163 8.17 14.53 -0.22
CA THR A 163 7.10 15.16 -1.02
C THR A 163 7.59 16.43 -1.72
N HIS A 164 8.51 17.16 -1.09
CA HIS A 164 9.21 18.30 -1.65
C HIS A 164 10.71 18.02 -1.73
N PRO A 165 11.43 18.47 -2.77
CA PRO A 165 12.87 18.35 -2.80
C PRO A 165 13.50 19.01 -1.57
N ASN A 166 14.19 18.22 -0.74
CA ASN A 166 14.92 18.69 0.42
C ASN A 166 16.43 18.59 0.15
N VAL A 167 17.10 19.74 0.05
CA VAL A 167 18.54 19.79 -0.22
C VAL A 167 19.40 19.58 1.04
N TYR A 168 18.78 19.49 2.22
CA TYR A 168 19.44 19.31 3.52
C TYR A 168 19.23 17.91 4.10
N LEU A 169 19.01 16.91 3.24
CA LEU A 169 18.93 15.52 3.67
C LEU A 169 20.29 15.04 4.20
N ASP A 170 20.26 14.29 5.30
CA ASP A 170 21.44 13.62 5.85
C ASP A 170 21.79 12.37 5.03
N ILE A 171 22.47 12.59 3.90
CA ILE A 171 22.84 11.55 2.94
C ILE A 171 23.73 10.48 3.60
N ILE A 172 24.56 10.85 4.57
CA ILE A 172 25.45 9.92 5.28
C ILE A 172 24.61 8.90 6.06
N LYS A 173 23.64 9.40 6.84
CA LYS A 173 22.70 8.54 7.59
C LYS A 173 21.80 7.71 6.69
N ILE A 174 21.33 8.28 5.58
CA ILE A 174 20.50 7.54 4.61
C ILE A 174 21.29 6.36 4.02
N ASN A 175 22.53 6.62 3.56
CA ASN A 175 23.37 5.58 2.98
C ASN A 175 23.78 4.51 4.00
N SER A 176 23.97 4.85 5.28
CA SER A 176 24.31 3.85 6.31
C SER A 176 23.13 2.91 6.65
N ASN A 177 21.89 3.36 6.46
CA ASN A 177 20.67 2.62 6.86
C ASN A 177 19.81 2.23 5.66
N LYS A 178 20.38 2.20 4.46
CA LYS A 178 19.64 2.05 3.19
C LYS A 178 18.88 0.73 3.09
N ASP A 179 19.46 -0.34 3.62
CA ASP A 179 18.87 -1.68 3.64
C ASP A 179 17.64 -1.71 4.54
N GLU A 180 17.75 -1.09 5.72
CA GLU A 180 16.63 -0.95 6.66
C GLU A 180 15.52 -0.09 6.08
N LEU A 181 15.88 1.01 5.41
CA LEU A 181 14.92 1.87 4.72
C LEU A 181 14.17 1.09 3.63
N LEU A 182 14.88 0.36 2.77
CA LEU A 182 14.26 -0.45 1.73
C LEU A 182 13.35 -1.54 2.31
N ARG A 183 13.83 -2.24 3.35
CA ARG A 183 13.07 -3.24 4.09
C ARG A 183 11.75 -2.65 4.62
N ASN A 184 11.80 -1.49 5.26
CA ASN A 184 10.62 -0.81 5.80
C ASN A 184 9.68 -0.36 4.68
N LEU A 185 10.20 0.13 3.56
CA LEU A 185 9.43 0.51 2.38
C LEU A 185 8.65 -0.68 1.81
N ILE A 186 9.31 -1.82 1.59
CA ILE A 186 8.67 -3.02 1.02
C ILE A 186 7.66 -3.62 2.01
N THR A 187 8.06 -3.81 3.27
CA THR A 187 7.20 -4.40 4.31
C THR A 187 5.93 -3.58 4.51
N THR A 188 6.05 -2.25 4.55
CA THR A 188 4.89 -1.38 4.73
C THR A 188 3.97 -1.42 3.51
N ASN A 189 4.51 -1.43 2.29
CA ASN A 189 3.68 -1.56 1.09
C ASN A 189 2.90 -2.89 1.04
N VAL A 190 3.51 -3.99 1.47
CA VAL A 190 2.81 -5.29 1.57
C VAL A 190 1.71 -5.23 2.63
N TYR A 191 2.02 -4.70 3.82
CA TYR A 191 1.01 -4.49 4.87
C TYR A 191 -0.17 -3.67 4.36
N LEU A 192 0.09 -2.51 3.73
CA LEU A 192 -0.95 -1.62 3.21
C LEU A 192 -1.79 -2.31 2.13
N THR A 193 -1.15 -3.00 1.18
CA THR A 193 -1.86 -3.74 0.12
C THR A 193 -2.74 -4.84 0.71
N ASN A 194 -2.21 -5.59 1.68
CA ASN A 194 -2.93 -6.69 2.27
C ASN A 194 -4.12 -6.25 3.11
N ASP A 195 -3.93 -5.28 4.01
CA ASP A 195 -5.03 -4.83 4.84
C ASP A 195 -6.05 -4.00 4.04
N SER A 196 -5.60 -3.21 3.05
CA SER A 196 -6.53 -2.51 2.15
C SER A 196 -7.36 -3.46 1.30
N TYR A 197 -6.82 -4.61 0.89
CA TYR A 197 -7.60 -5.62 0.18
C TYR A 197 -8.70 -6.22 1.06
N ARG A 198 -8.40 -6.48 2.33
CA ARG A 198 -9.40 -6.91 3.32
C ARG A 198 -10.48 -5.84 3.52
N LEU A 199 -10.09 -4.58 3.72
CA LEU A 199 -11.00 -3.45 3.87
C LEU A 199 -11.85 -3.22 2.61
N PHE A 200 -11.28 -3.40 1.42
CA PHE A 200 -12.00 -3.34 0.16
C PHE A 200 -13.14 -4.36 0.14
N ILE A 201 -12.86 -5.64 0.44
CA ILE A 201 -13.88 -6.68 0.53
C ILE A 201 -14.96 -6.34 1.57
N GLU A 202 -14.55 -5.87 2.74
CA GLU A 202 -15.46 -5.48 3.83
C GLU A 202 -16.39 -4.32 3.46
N GLY A 203 -15.83 -3.27 2.85
CA GLY A 203 -16.58 -2.14 2.32
C GLY A 203 -17.58 -2.58 1.26
N LEU A 204 -17.17 -3.46 0.34
CA LEU A 204 -18.06 -4.00 -0.69
C LEU A 204 -19.22 -4.82 -0.11
N ARG A 205 -18.97 -5.65 0.90
CA ARG A 205 -20.03 -6.40 1.60
C ARG A 205 -21.05 -5.46 2.25
N THR A 206 -20.58 -4.39 2.88
CA THR A 206 -21.44 -3.37 3.50
C THR A 206 -22.31 -2.66 2.46
N MET A 207 -21.80 -2.50 1.23
CA MET A 207 -22.55 -1.94 0.09
C MET A 207 -23.48 -2.97 -0.59
N GLY A 208 -23.54 -4.21 -0.12
CA GLY A 208 -24.37 -5.26 -0.69
C GLY A 208 -23.80 -5.93 -1.96
N ALA A 209 -22.50 -5.76 -2.23
CA ALA A 209 -21.85 -6.38 -3.38
C ALA A 209 -21.79 -7.91 -3.24
N ASP A 210 -21.90 -8.60 -4.37
CA ASP A 210 -21.66 -10.03 -4.48
C ASP A 210 -20.16 -10.34 -4.32
N THR A 211 -19.80 -10.91 -3.18
CA THR A 211 -18.45 -11.42 -2.92
C THR A 211 -18.41 -12.95 -2.84
N ARG A 212 -19.37 -13.67 -3.43
CA ARG A 212 -19.47 -15.13 -3.32
C ARG A 212 -18.30 -15.87 -3.97
N LEU A 213 -17.60 -15.24 -4.92
CA LEU A 213 -16.31 -15.74 -5.44
C LEU A 213 -15.35 -16.13 -4.30
N LEU A 214 -15.36 -15.36 -3.21
CA LEU A 214 -14.47 -15.58 -2.06
C LEU A 214 -14.76 -16.89 -1.30
N ASN A 215 -15.97 -17.43 -1.47
CA ASN A 215 -16.40 -18.70 -0.87
C ASN A 215 -16.37 -19.87 -1.87
N GLY A 216 -15.90 -19.62 -3.09
CA GLY A 216 -15.92 -20.55 -4.21
C GLY A 216 -14.54 -21.13 -4.53
N TYR A 217 -14.54 -22.00 -5.55
CA TYR A 217 -13.31 -22.51 -6.12
C TYR A 217 -12.85 -21.65 -7.29
N VAL A 218 -11.53 -21.52 -7.42
CA VAL A 218 -10.84 -20.77 -8.46
C VAL A 218 -9.95 -21.70 -9.26
N ASN A 219 -9.93 -21.56 -10.58
CA ASN A 219 -9.05 -22.33 -11.45
C ASN A 219 -7.77 -21.54 -11.69
N VAL A 220 -6.63 -22.06 -11.23
CA VAL A 220 -5.30 -21.49 -11.44
C VAL A 220 -4.43 -22.53 -12.13
N ASN A 221 -3.98 -22.23 -13.36
CA ASN A 221 -3.15 -23.12 -14.17
C ASN A 221 -3.70 -24.55 -14.31
N GLY A 222 -5.02 -24.70 -14.40
CA GLY A 222 -5.69 -26.00 -14.53
C GLY A 222 -5.97 -26.72 -13.20
N TYR A 223 -5.56 -26.16 -12.07
CA TYR A 223 -5.85 -26.69 -10.73
C TYR A 223 -6.95 -25.88 -10.05
N LYS A 224 -7.79 -26.57 -9.28
CA LYS A 224 -8.94 -26.00 -8.59
C LYS A 224 -8.60 -25.80 -7.11
N TYR A 225 -8.53 -24.55 -6.67
CA TYR A 225 -8.25 -24.18 -5.28
C TYR A 225 -9.47 -23.55 -4.64
N LEU A 226 -9.68 -23.71 -3.34
CA LEU A 226 -10.59 -22.84 -2.63
C LEU A 226 -9.98 -21.42 -2.64
N TYR A 227 -10.79 -20.39 -2.91
CA TYR A 227 -10.31 -19.02 -2.98
C TYR A 227 -9.50 -18.62 -1.73
N GLN A 228 -10.03 -18.92 -0.54
CA GLN A 228 -9.41 -18.56 0.73
C GLN A 228 -8.07 -19.26 0.93
N GLU A 229 -7.98 -20.55 0.60
CA GLU A 229 -6.73 -21.31 0.66
C GLU A 229 -5.67 -20.71 -0.27
N TRP A 230 -6.08 -20.33 -1.49
CA TRP A 230 -5.14 -19.73 -2.44
C TRP A 230 -4.68 -18.35 -1.98
N TYR A 231 -5.58 -17.53 -1.44
CA TYR A 231 -5.22 -16.26 -0.81
C TYR A 231 -4.21 -16.44 0.34
N ASP A 232 -4.49 -17.37 1.25
CA ASP A 232 -3.62 -17.63 2.41
C ASP A 232 -2.26 -18.16 1.97
N ILE A 233 -2.20 -19.04 0.96
CA ILE A 233 -0.93 -19.49 0.35
C ILE A 233 -0.15 -18.30 -0.19
N LYS A 234 -0.78 -17.45 -1.01
CA LYS A 234 -0.11 -16.30 -1.65
C LYS A 234 0.36 -15.27 -0.63
N LYS A 235 -0.45 -15.02 0.39
CA LYS A 235 -0.10 -14.14 1.49
C LYS A 235 1.09 -14.67 2.29
N ASN A 236 1.07 -15.96 2.64
CA ASN A 236 2.18 -16.60 3.36
C ASN A 236 3.48 -16.60 2.54
N GLU A 237 3.40 -16.70 1.20
CA GLU A 237 4.57 -16.58 0.33
C GLU A 237 5.21 -15.19 0.40
N VAL A 238 4.42 -14.11 0.36
CA VAL A 238 4.96 -12.75 0.47
C VAL A 238 5.47 -12.44 1.88
N ASP A 239 4.78 -12.93 2.92
CA ASP A 239 5.21 -12.78 4.32
C ASP A 239 6.56 -13.47 4.56
N LYS A 240 6.77 -14.67 4.00
CA LYS A 240 8.07 -15.36 4.06
C LYS A 240 9.18 -14.59 3.37
N VAL A 241 8.91 -13.99 2.20
CA VAL A 241 9.91 -13.16 1.51
C VAL A 241 10.29 -11.95 2.37
N ILE A 242 9.30 -11.33 3.05
CA ILE A 242 9.53 -10.27 4.03
C ILE A 242 10.40 -10.77 5.20
N GLU A 243 10.10 -11.94 5.75
CA GLU A 243 10.88 -12.54 6.84
C GLU A 243 12.31 -12.92 6.41
N GLU A 244 12.50 -13.40 5.18
CA GLU A 244 13.83 -13.72 4.65
C GLU A 244 14.71 -12.47 4.47
N PHE A 245 14.11 -11.29 4.22
CA PHE A 245 14.84 -10.02 4.34
C PHE A 245 15.39 -9.78 5.77
N PHE A 246 14.88 -10.48 6.79
CA PHE A 246 15.28 -10.31 8.19
C PHE A 246 16.36 -11.30 8.66
N TYR A 247 16.69 -12.33 7.87
CA TYR A 247 17.55 -13.45 8.29
C TYR A 247 18.87 -13.62 7.54
N GLN A 248 19.25 -12.69 6.65
CA GLN A 248 20.58 -12.67 6.05
C GLN A 248 21.48 -11.67 6.81
N PRO A 249 22.24 -12.08 7.85
CA PRO A 249 23.33 -11.28 8.34
C PRO A 249 24.40 -11.26 7.25
N THR A 250 24.55 -10.15 6.53
CA THR A 250 25.72 -9.97 5.67
C THR A 250 26.96 -9.80 6.53
N HIS A 251 27.60 -10.92 6.88
CA HIS A 251 29.03 -10.96 7.13
C HIS A 251 29.75 -10.59 5.83
N ILE A 252 30.04 -9.30 5.61
CA ILE A 252 30.98 -8.90 4.55
C ILE A 252 31.81 -7.70 5.04
N PHE A 253 32.83 -8.00 5.84
CA PHE A 253 34.14 -7.34 5.74
C PHE A 253 35.21 -8.38 6.02
N GLN A 254 35.44 -9.28 5.06
CA GLN A 254 36.75 -9.90 4.91
C GLN A 254 37.12 -9.91 3.43
N ASN A 255 38.29 -9.31 3.17
CA ASN A 255 39.12 -9.43 1.99
C ASN A 255 38.81 -8.52 0.80
N TYR A 256 39.15 -7.24 0.99
CA TYR A 256 39.98 -6.53 0.01
C TYR A 256 41.17 -5.88 0.73
N PHE A 257 42.08 -6.72 1.25
CA PHE A 257 43.47 -6.29 1.40
C PHE A 257 44.17 -6.58 0.07
N TYR A 258 44.57 -5.49 -0.58
CA TYR A 258 45.48 -5.47 -1.71
C TYR A 258 46.73 -6.30 -1.38
N GLN A 259 47.05 -7.29 -2.22
CA GLN A 259 48.42 -7.70 -2.43
C GLN A 259 49.09 -6.64 -3.30
N ALA A 260 50.18 -6.08 -2.79
CA ALA A 260 51.16 -5.30 -3.54
C ALA A 260 52.11 -6.25 -4.30
#